data_AF-A0A737BCF0-F1
#
_entry.id   AF-A0A737BCF0-F1
#
_cell.length_a   1.000
_cell.length_b   1.000
_cell.length_c   1.000
_cell.angle_alpha   90.00
_cell.angle_beta   90.00
_cell.angle_gamma   90.00
#
_symmetry.space_group_name_H-M   'P 1'
#
loop_
_entity.id
_entity.type
_entity.pdbx_description
1 polymer ?
#
loop_
_entity_poly.entity_id
_entity_poly.type
_entity_poly.pdbx_seq_one_letter_code
_entity_poly.pdbx_strand_id
1 'polypeptide(L)'
;MSKSESDKIICLECGKYFDFLAPHINKAHQMTLIQYRERWKIPKQKPLASIKHRQRCSDVTNERIKRGDLSPVVQVEMMKDAYKNSSNRRTASQLARERASETAYRHQIWKKSPAIKTVSPELKREAIKRMRERPASKELVKDIAADLNLSISRLYAWLKQDT
;
A
#
# COMPACT_ATOMS: atom_id res chain seq x y z
N MET A 1 -19.82 -50.04 -8.94
CA MET A 1 -19.07 -48.76 -8.88
C MET A 1 -18.73 -48.42 -7.45
N SER A 2 -17.45 -48.42 -7.10
CA SER A 2 -16.92 -48.09 -5.77
C SER A 2 -17.18 -46.61 -5.42
N LYS A 3 -17.71 -46.39 -4.22
CA LYS A 3 -18.25 -45.12 -3.67
C LYS A 3 -17.17 -44.07 -3.34
N SER A 4 -15.98 -44.13 -3.97
CA SER A 4 -14.81 -43.30 -3.62
C SER A 4 -14.49 -42.19 -4.62
N GLU A 5 -14.88 -42.32 -5.89
CA GLU A 5 -14.71 -41.25 -6.89
C GLU A 5 -15.84 -40.20 -6.83
N SER A 6 -17.03 -40.59 -6.36
CA SER A 6 -18.23 -39.73 -6.33
C SER A 6 -18.12 -38.52 -5.40
N ASP A 7 -17.18 -38.53 -4.46
CA ASP A 7 -17.04 -37.45 -3.47
C ASP A 7 -16.00 -36.41 -3.84
N LYS A 8 -15.12 -36.69 -4.81
CA LYS A 8 -14.05 -35.76 -5.21
C LYS A 8 -14.57 -34.77 -6.24
N ILE A 9 -14.06 -33.55 -6.18
CA ILE A 9 -14.38 -32.51 -7.15
C ILE A 9 -13.37 -32.54 -8.31
N ILE A 10 -13.88 -32.40 -9.53
CA ILE A 10 -13.06 -32.34 -10.75
C ILE A 10 -12.56 -30.90 -10.98
N CYS A 11 -11.29 -30.76 -11.31
CA CYS A 11 -10.74 -29.53 -11.88
C CYS A 11 -11.12 -29.44 -13.37
N LEU A 12 -11.77 -28.36 -13.77
CA LEU A 12 -12.25 -28.17 -15.14
C LEU A 12 -11.13 -27.83 -16.14
N GLU A 13 -9.97 -27.39 -15.64
CA GLU A 13 -8.80 -27.09 -16.48
C GLU A 13 -8.00 -28.34 -16.85
N CYS A 14 -7.84 -29.29 -15.92
CA CYS A 14 -6.98 -30.45 -16.12
C CYS A 14 -7.68 -31.80 -15.99
N GLY A 15 -8.98 -31.83 -15.65
CA GLY A 15 -9.78 -33.05 -15.50
C GLY A 15 -9.46 -33.91 -14.28
N LYS A 16 -8.50 -33.50 -13.43
CA LYS A 16 -8.07 -34.28 -12.25
C LYS A 16 -9.03 -34.11 -11.06
N TYR A 17 -9.10 -35.15 -10.23
CA TYR A 17 -9.96 -35.22 -9.04
C TYR A 17 -9.24 -34.78 -7.77
N PHE A 18 -9.87 -33.92 -6.98
CA PHE A 18 -9.32 -33.38 -5.74
C PHE A 18 -10.37 -33.29 -4.63
N ASP A 19 -9.92 -33.24 -3.38
CA ASP A 19 -10.77 -32.89 -2.24
C ASP A 19 -10.92 -31.37 -2.07
N PHE A 20 -9.89 -30.61 -2.44
CA PHE A 20 -9.91 -29.17 -2.35
C PHE A 20 -9.15 -28.55 -3.53
N LEU A 21 -9.85 -27.76 -4.34
CA LEU A 21 -9.29 -27.22 -5.58
C LEU A 21 -8.37 -26.02 -5.37
N ALA A 22 -8.53 -25.24 -4.30
CA ALA A 22 -7.84 -23.96 -4.16
C ALA A 22 -6.30 -24.05 -4.23
N PRO A 23 -5.63 -24.98 -3.52
CA PRO A 23 -4.18 -25.10 -3.58
C PRO A 23 -3.72 -25.58 -4.95
N HIS A 24 -4.50 -26.46 -5.58
CA HIS A 24 -4.22 -26.98 -6.92
C HIS A 24 -4.31 -25.88 -7.98
N ILE A 25 -5.39 -25.10 -7.99
CA ILE A 25 -5.58 -23.99 -8.94
C ILE A 25 -4.43 -22.98 -8.83
N ASN A 26 -4.05 -22.63 -7.61
CA ASN A 26 -2.96 -21.68 -7.39
C ASN A 26 -1.61 -22.25 -7.87
N LYS A 27 -1.26 -23.50 -7.51
CA LYS A 27 0.05 -24.08 -7.82
C LYS A 27 0.18 -24.56 -9.27
N ALA A 28 -0.84 -25.22 -9.81
CA ALA A 28 -0.79 -25.85 -11.13
C ALA A 28 -1.18 -24.88 -12.25
N HIS A 29 -2.09 -23.95 -11.98
CA HIS A 29 -2.64 -23.05 -12.99
C HIS A 29 -2.29 -21.58 -12.75
N GLN A 30 -1.57 -21.25 -11.66
CA GLN A 30 -1.09 -19.90 -11.33
C GLN A 30 -2.18 -18.82 -11.38
N MET A 31 -3.42 -19.21 -11.10
CA MET A 31 -4.58 -18.32 -11.14
C MET A 31 -5.25 -18.22 -9.77
N THR A 32 -6.00 -17.14 -9.57
CA THR A 32 -6.80 -16.97 -8.37
C THR A 32 -8.11 -17.78 -8.46
N LEU A 33 -8.68 -18.11 -7.31
CA LEU A 33 -9.99 -18.77 -7.24
C LEU A 33 -11.12 -17.94 -7.86
N ILE A 34 -10.96 -16.61 -7.90
CA ILE A 34 -11.96 -15.70 -8.48
C ILE A 34 -11.90 -15.82 -10.00
N GLN A 35 -10.71 -15.69 -10.59
CA GLN A 35 -10.48 -15.86 -12.03
C GLN A 35 -10.95 -17.24 -12.51
N TYR A 36 -10.65 -18.30 -11.74
CA TYR A 36 -11.13 -19.66 -12.06
C TYR A 36 -12.66 -19.72 -12.09
N ARG A 37 -13.34 -19.11 -11.12
CA ARG A 37 -14.82 -19.09 -11.09
C ARG A 37 -15.40 -18.32 -12.27
N GLU A 38 -14.85 -17.16 -12.59
CA GLU A 38 -15.30 -16.34 -13.71
C GLU A 38 -15.13 -17.08 -15.05
N ARG A 39 -13.97 -17.69 -15.27
CA ARG A 39 -13.66 -18.45 -16.49
C ARG A 39 -14.65 -19.58 -16.74
N TRP A 40 -14.98 -20.34 -15.68
CA TRP A 40 -15.87 -21.48 -15.76
C TRP A 40 -17.34 -21.16 -15.40
N LYS A 41 -17.68 -19.87 -15.26
CA LYS A 41 -19.02 -19.39 -14.87
C LYS A 41 -19.57 -20.11 -13.62
N ILE A 42 -18.71 -20.40 -12.65
CA ILE A 42 -19.08 -21.07 -11.41
C ILE A 42 -19.65 -20.04 -10.42
N PRO A 43 -20.89 -20.20 -9.93
CA PRO A 43 -21.47 -19.31 -8.94
C PRO A 43 -20.64 -19.24 -7.66
N LYS A 44 -20.62 -18.07 -7.01
CA LYS A 44 -19.85 -17.85 -5.78
C LYS A 44 -20.26 -18.78 -4.63
N GLN A 45 -21.54 -19.16 -4.56
CA GLN A 45 -22.07 -20.07 -3.55
C GLN A 45 -21.64 -21.52 -3.77
N LYS A 46 -21.22 -21.90 -4.99
CA LYS A 46 -20.83 -23.28 -5.26
C LYS A 46 -19.46 -23.56 -4.62
N PRO A 47 -19.35 -24.57 -3.74
CA PRO A 47 -18.10 -24.90 -3.09
C PRO A 47 -17.12 -25.52 -4.08
N LEU A 48 -15.85 -25.14 -3.96
CA LEU A 48 -14.72 -25.71 -4.72
C LEU A 48 -13.98 -26.80 -3.90
N ALA A 49 -14.72 -27.51 -3.05
CA ALA A 49 -14.23 -28.55 -2.15
C ALA A 49 -15.21 -29.72 -2.14
N SER A 50 -14.72 -30.93 -1.88
CA SER A 50 -15.53 -32.14 -1.70
C SER A 50 -16.47 -32.01 -0.50
N ILE A 51 -17.57 -32.79 -0.51
CA ILE A 51 -18.52 -32.83 0.61
C ILE A 51 -17.80 -33.30 1.89
N LYS A 52 -17.00 -34.37 1.77
CA LYS A 52 -16.19 -34.94 2.86
C LYS A 52 -15.21 -33.92 3.46
N HIS A 53 -14.52 -33.14 2.62
CA HIS A 53 -13.62 -32.10 3.11
C HIS A 53 -14.38 -31.04 3.92
N ARG A 54 -15.55 -30.61 3.44
CA ARG A 54 -16.37 -29.62 4.16
C ARG A 54 -16.90 -30.16 5.48
N GLN A 55 -17.36 -31.41 5.52
CA GLN A 55 -17.79 -32.08 6.76
C GLN A 55 -16.64 -32.12 7.77
N ARG A 56 -15.45 -32.58 7.34
CA ARG A 56 -14.26 -32.60 8.20
C ARG A 56 -13.92 -31.23 8.78
N CYS A 57 -13.97 -30.16 7.98
CA CYS A 57 -13.74 -28.79 8.48
C CYS A 57 -14.79 -28.36 9.51
N SER A 58 -16.06 -28.72 9.28
CA SER A 58 -17.16 -28.45 10.21
C SER A 58 -16.95 -29.19 11.53
N ASP A 59 -16.62 -30.48 11.48
CA ASP A 59 -16.40 -31.31 12.66
C ASP A 59 -15.25 -30.79 13.51
N VAL A 60 -14.10 -30.47 12.89
CA VAL A 60 -12.96 -29.86 13.59
C VAL A 60 -13.34 -28.53 14.26
N THR A 61 -14.16 -27.71 13.61
CA THR A 61 -14.62 -26.44 14.20
C THR A 61 -15.53 -26.70 15.39
N ASN A 62 -16.48 -27.63 15.27
CA ASN A 62 -17.39 -28.01 16.35
C ASN A 62 -16.64 -28.64 17.54
N GLU A 63 -15.62 -29.45 17.29
CA GLU A 63 -14.76 -30.02 18.33
C GLU A 63 -13.97 -28.94 19.08
N ARG A 64 -13.48 -27.91 18.39
CA ARG A 64 -12.83 -26.76 19.03
C ARG A 64 -13.80 -25.98 19.90
N ILE A 65 -15.05 -25.83 19.46
CA ILE A 65 -16.09 -25.20 20.28
C ILE A 65 -16.38 -26.04 21.53
N LYS A 66 -16.54 -27.36 21.37
CA LYS A 66 -16.77 -28.28 22.51
C LYS A 66 -15.64 -28.27 23.53
N ARG A 67 -14.38 -28.17 23.07
CA ARG A 67 -13.20 -28.08 23.95
C ARG A 67 -13.03 -26.71 24.61
N GLY A 68 -13.75 -25.68 24.16
CA GLY A 68 -13.60 -24.31 24.63
C GLY A 68 -12.47 -23.52 23.96
N ASP A 69 -11.75 -24.12 22.99
CA ASP A 69 -10.69 -23.44 22.21
C ASP A 69 -11.25 -22.31 21.32
N LEU A 70 -12.55 -22.35 21.02
CA LEU A 70 -13.24 -21.38 20.19
C LEU A 70 -14.61 -21.05 20.79
N SER A 71 -14.81 -19.80 21.22
CA SER A 71 -16.12 -19.30 21.62
C SER A 71 -16.70 -18.41 20.51
N PRO A 72 -17.82 -18.81 19.86
CA PRO A 72 -18.44 -18.00 18.82
C PRO A 72 -18.89 -16.62 19.31
N VAL A 73 -19.35 -16.52 20.56
CA VAL A 73 -19.81 -15.25 21.16
C VAL A 73 -18.65 -14.28 21.28
N VAL A 74 -17.53 -14.73 21.89
CA VAL A 74 -16.32 -13.92 22.05
C VAL A 74 -15.77 -13.53 20.68
N GLN A 75 -15.77 -14.44 19.70
CA GLN A 75 -15.29 -14.14 18.34
C GLN A 75 -16.11 -13.02 17.67
N VAL A 76 -17.45 -13.02 17.85
CA VAL A 76 -18.32 -11.96 17.31
C VAL A 76 -18.09 -10.62 18.02
N GLU A 77 -17.87 -10.63 19.33
CA GLU A 77 -17.53 -9.42 20.10
C GLU A 77 -16.19 -8.83 19.63
N MET A 78 -15.16 -9.66 19.52
CA MET A 78 -13.86 -9.25 18.98
C MET A 78 -13.98 -8.68 17.57
N MET A 79 -14.84 -9.25 16.73
CA MET A 79 -15.09 -8.76 15.37
C MET A 79 -15.79 -7.38 15.38
N LYS A 80 -16.78 -7.17 16.26
CA LYS A 80 -17.45 -5.86 16.43
C LYS A 80 -16.47 -4.80 16.92
N ASP A 81 -15.64 -5.11 17.89
CA ASP A 81 -14.61 -4.21 18.40
C ASP A 81 -13.59 -3.84 17.31
N ALA A 82 -13.14 -4.84 16.53
CA ALA A 82 -12.26 -4.61 15.39
C ALA A 82 -12.90 -3.68 14.35
N TYR A 83 -14.18 -3.88 14.01
CA TYR A 83 -14.90 -2.99 13.08
C TYR A 83 -15.05 -1.58 13.61
N LYS A 84 -15.43 -1.41 14.89
CA LYS A 84 -15.52 -0.10 15.55
C LYS A 84 -14.19 0.65 15.47
N ASN A 85 -13.10 -0.05 15.76
CA ASN A 85 -11.74 0.50 15.73
C ASN A 85 -11.18 0.67 14.31
N SER A 86 -11.73 0.00 13.30
CA SER A 86 -11.26 0.09 11.91
C SER A 86 -11.50 1.45 11.26
N SER A 87 -12.54 2.18 11.69
CA SER A 87 -12.81 3.55 11.24
C SER A 87 -11.71 4.55 11.64
N ASN A 88 -10.94 4.22 12.69
CA ASN A 88 -9.84 5.02 13.22
C ASN A 88 -8.48 4.72 12.55
N ARG A 89 -8.44 3.81 11.57
CA ARG A 89 -7.22 3.39 10.86
C ARG A 89 -6.77 4.38 9.78
N ARG A 90 -6.96 5.69 10.00
CA ARG A 90 -6.31 6.74 9.19
C ARG A 90 -4.80 6.78 9.40
N THR A 91 -4.32 6.17 10.48
CA THR A 91 -2.90 6.13 10.82
C THR A 91 -2.28 4.87 10.24
N ALA A 92 -1.29 5.05 9.36
CA ALA A 92 -0.46 3.96 8.87
C ALA A 92 0.14 3.17 10.04
N SER A 93 0.25 1.84 9.90
CA SER A 93 0.89 0.99 10.90
C SER A 93 2.31 1.49 11.18
N GLN A 94 2.85 1.18 12.37
CA GLN A 94 4.22 1.58 12.72
C GLN A 94 5.24 1.12 11.67
N LEU A 95 5.18 -0.14 11.26
CA LEU A 95 6.02 -0.69 10.18
C LEU A 95 5.85 0.05 8.85
N ALA A 96 4.63 0.48 8.51
CA ALA A 96 4.39 1.25 7.30
C ALA A 96 4.99 2.66 7.40
N ARG A 97 4.93 3.30 8.57
CA ARG A 97 5.58 4.60 8.83
C ARG A 97 7.10 4.50 8.77
N GLU A 98 7.68 3.48 9.39
CA GLU A 98 9.13 3.22 9.38
C GLU A 98 9.63 2.99 7.94
N ARG A 99 8.97 2.12 7.17
CA ARG A 99 9.31 1.88 5.75
C ARG A 99 9.16 3.14 4.89
N ALA A 100 8.11 3.92 5.11
CA ALA A 100 7.92 5.19 4.39
C ALA A 100 9.04 6.18 4.73
N SER A 101 9.44 6.26 6.00
CA SER A 101 10.55 7.10 6.47
C SER A 101 11.89 6.66 5.88
N GLU A 102 12.17 5.35 5.91
CA GLU A 102 13.39 4.77 5.32
C GLU A 102 13.45 5.06 3.83
N THR A 103 12.34 4.87 3.12
CA THR A 103 12.24 5.16 1.68
C THR A 103 12.49 6.65 1.41
N ALA A 104 11.87 7.54 2.18
CA ALA A 104 12.06 8.98 2.04
C ALA A 104 13.53 9.37 2.28
N TYR A 105 14.17 8.81 3.29
CA TYR A 105 15.58 9.05 3.62
C TYR A 105 16.53 8.51 2.54
N ARG A 106 16.34 7.26 2.13
CA ARG A 106 17.16 6.59 1.12
C ARG A 106 17.13 7.34 -0.21
N HIS A 107 15.96 7.78 -0.64
CA HIS A 107 15.79 8.43 -1.93
C HIS A 107 15.91 9.97 -1.86
N GLN A 108 16.03 10.53 -0.66
CA GLN A 108 16.06 11.98 -0.39
C GLN A 108 15.02 12.71 -1.25
N ILE A 109 13.77 12.24 -1.19
CA ILE A 109 12.70 12.64 -2.12
C ILE A 109 12.50 14.17 -2.09
N TRP A 110 12.70 14.80 -0.93
CA TRP A 110 12.68 16.24 -0.72
C TRP A 110 13.87 17.01 -1.32
N LYS A 111 14.80 16.38 -2.05
CA LYS A 111 15.81 17.09 -2.86
C LYS A 111 15.50 17.04 -4.35
N LYS A 112 14.80 15.99 -4.80
CA LYS A 112 14.47 15.73 -6.20
C LYS A 112 13.00 16.00 -6.53
N SER A 113 12.23 16.47 -5.56
CA SER A 113 10.81 16.77 -5.75
C SER A 113 10.63 17.84 -6.81
N PRO A 114 9.78 17.63 -7.83
CA PRO A 114 9.46 18.64 -8.85
C PRO A 114 8.92 19.96 -8.27
N ALA A 115 8.38 19.92 -7.05
CA ALA A 115 7.91 21.11 -6.34
C ALA A 115 9.06 22.04 -5.88
N ILE A 116 10.30 21.55 -5.84
CA ILE A 116 11.47 22.31 -5.41
C ILE A 116 12.13 22.95 -6.63
N LYS A 117 11.95 24.26 -6.76
CA LYS A 117 12.65 25.06 -7.77
C LYS A 117 14.14 25.15 -7.40
N THR A 118 14.97 24.30 -7.99
CA THR A 118 16.43 24.37 -7.86
C THR A 118 16.94 25.57 -8.64
N VAL A 119 17.48 26.58 -7.94
CA VAL A 119 18.09 27.75 -8.58
C VAL A 119 19.57 27.46 -8.83
N SER A 120 20.11 27.89 -9.97
CA SER A 120 21.52 27.67 -10.30
C SER A 120 22.44 28.41 -9.31
N PRO A 121 23.61 27.84 -8.97
CA PRO A 121 24.56 28.44 -8.04
C PRO A 121 25.19 29.73 -8.60
N GLU A 122 25.21 29.90 -9.91
CA GLU A 122 25.64 31.14 -10.58
C GLU A 122 24.64 32.27 -10.36
N LEU A 123 23.35 31.99 -10.52
CA LEU A 123 22.28 32.98 -10.31
C LEU A 123 22.23 33.42 -8.84
N LYS A 124 22.47 32.50 -7.89
CA LYS A 124 22.63 32.85 -6.47
C LYS A 124 23.81 33.81 -6.23
N ARG A 125 24.97 33.55 -6.85
CA ARG A 125 26.17 34.39 -6.70
C ARG A 125 25.94 35.79 -7.27
N GLU A 126 25.37 35.88 -8.46
CA GLU A 126 25.03 37.15 -9.11
C GLU A 126 24.01 37.94 -8.28
N ALA A 127 22.98 37.28 -7.76
CA ALA A 127 21.99 37.89 -6.89
C ALA A 127 22.61 38.50 -5.62
N ILE A 128 23.53 37.79 -4.95
CA ILE A 128 24.23 38.28 -3.76
C ILE A 128 25.15 39.46 -4.11
N LYS A 129 25.87 39.36 -5.22
CA LYS A 129 26.76 40.42 -5.71
C LYS A 129 25.99 41.73 -5.93
N ARG A 130 24.90 41.69 -6.71
CA ARG A 130 24.05 42.87 -6.97
C ARG A 130 23.42 43.43 -5.70
N MET A 131 22.99 42.57 -4.78
CA MET A 131 22.45 43.00 -3.47
C MET A 131 23.50 43.74 -2.62
N ARG A 132 24.79 43.37 -2.70
CA ARG A 132 25.90 44.04 -2.01
C ARG A 132 26.32 45.34 -2.69
N GLU A 133 26.31 45.38 -4.02
CA GLU A 133 26.70 46.55 -4.82
C GLU A 133 25.58 47.60 -4.92
N ARG A 134 24.34 47.23 -4.56
CA ARG A 134 23.17 48.11 -4.49
C ARG A 134 23.40 49.48 -3.84
N PRO A 135 24.09 49.60 -2.68
CA PRO A 135 24.34 50.91 -2.05
C PRO A 135 25.13 51.86 -2.96
N ALA A 136 25.94 51.33 -3.88
CA ALA A 136 26.69 52.11 -4.87
C ALA A 136 25.91 52.31 -6.18
N SER A 137 25.17 51.30 -6.66
CA SER A 137 24.42 51.37 -7.93
C SER A 137 23.07 52.09 -7.85
N LYS A 138 22.53 52.30 -6.64
CA LYS A 138 21.18 52.85 -6.37
C LYS A 138 20.02 52.05 -6.99
N GLU A 139 20.24 50.82 -7.41
CA GLU A 139 19.17 49.94 -7.93
C GLU A 139 18.12 49.61 -6.86
N LEU A 140 16.86 49.42 -7.26
CA LEU A 140 15.82 48.94 -6.37
C LEU A 140 15.88 47.41 -6.28
N VAL A 141 15.68 46.87 -5.08
CA VAL A 141 15.64 45.41 -4.85
C VAL A 141 14.51 44.75 -5.68
N LYS A 142 13.43 45.50 -5.96
CA LYS A 142 12.33 45.06 -6.81
C LYS A 142 12.79 44.80 -8.25
N ASP A 143 13.68 45.63 -8.77
CA ASP A 143 14.15 45.53 -10.15
C ASP A 143 15.15 44.37 -10.30
N ILE A 144 16.03 44.18 -9.31
CA ILE A 144 16.93 43.01 -9.23
C ILE A 144 16.12 41.70 -9.16
N ALA A 145 15.04 41.69 -8.37
CA ALA A 145 14.17 40.53 -8.24
C ALA A 145 13.41 40.22 -9.55
N ALA A 146 12.93 41.26 -10.25
CA ALA A 146 12.25 41.11 -11.53
C ALA A 146 13.20 40.60 -12.64
N ASP A 147 14.42 41.15 -12.73
CA ASP A 147 15.42 40.77 -13.73
C ASP A 147 15.90 39.32 -13.54
N LEU A 148 16.16 38.91 -12.30
CA LEU A 148 16.60 37.54 -11.99
C LEU A 148 15.44 36.53 -11.89
N ASN A 149 14.19 36.97 -12.08
CA ASN A 149 12.97 36.18 -11.90
C ASN A 149 12.91 35.47 -10.52
N LEU A 150 13.22 36.22 -9.46
CA LEU A 150 13.27 35.77 -8.08
C LEU A 150 12.28 36.53 -7.21
N SER A 151 11.94 35.99 -6.04
CA SER A 151 11.20 36.75 -5.03
C SER A 151 12.14 37.61 -4.19
N ILE A 152 11.67 38.80 -3.79
CA ILE A 152 12.42 39.73 -2.91
C ILE A 152 12.84 39.03 -1.61
N SER A 153 11.94 38.25 -1.01
CA SER A 153 12.22 37.48 0.21
C SER A 153 13.38 36.49 0.03
N ARG A 154 13.55 35.93 -1.18
CA ARG A 154 14.65 35.00 -1.47
C ARG A 154 16.00 35.71 -1.51
N LEU A 155 16.06 36.94 -2.04
CA LEU A 155 17.28 37.75 -2.07
C LEU A 155 17.78 38.06 -0.66
N TYR A 156 16.89 38.54 0.22
CA TYR A 156 17.25 38.80 1.62
C TYR A 156 17.62 37.53 2.39
N ALA A 157 16.93 36.42 2.14
CA ALA A 157 17.27 35.14 2.76
C ALA A 157 18.68 34.66 2.38
N TRP A 158 19.10 34.85 1.13
CA TRP A 158 20.45 34.52 0.70
C TRP A 158 21.50 35.48 1.23
N LEU A 159 21.21 36.78 1.28
CA LEU A 159 22.12 37.76 1.88
C LEU A 159 22.40 37.44 3.37
N LYS A 160 21.36 37.05 4.12
CA LYS A 160 21.46 36.65 5.54
C LYS A 160 22.24 35.35 5.76
N GLN A 161 22.20 34.42 4.80
CA GLN A 161 22.96 33.17 4.88
C GLN A 161 24.45 33.34 4.55
N ASP A 162 24.82 34.46 3.91
CA ASP A 162 26.18 34.77 3.46
C ASP A 162 26.90 35.76 4.40
N THR A 163 26.22 36.20 5.48
CA THR A 163 26.74 37.00 6.60
C THR A 163 26.87 36.15 7.84
#